data_AF-A0A7C7UU69-F1
#
_entry.id   AF-A0A7C7UU69-F1
#
_cell.length_a   1.000
_cell.length_b   1.000
_cell.length_c   1.000
_cell.angle_alpha   90.00
_cell.angle_beta   90.00
_cell.angle_gamma   90.00
#
_symmetry.space_group_name_H-M   'P 1'
#
loop_
_entity.id
_entity.type
_entity.pdbx_description
1 polymer ?
#
loop_
_entity_poly.entity_id
_entity_poly.type
_entity_poly.pdbx_seq_one_letter_code
_entity_poly.pdbx_strand_id
1 'polypeptide(L)'
;MGKKIWCINAVDSRTRYSLGSRLVWSRTLEEFEFFRELKNRIGEQVHEVFLQEKHKPLKERKLVTFVSDKLWQHRAAFNRHFYRIAKLVFGVPIACRQYGLKYNNNPIERHNEDIKQRYKTMRHFKSFASAEAFLTPRRTVHNFVRTHQGLKRTPAEAANIGLELGKNRLLNLIRLSVL
;
A
#
# COMPACT_ATOMS: atom_id res chain seq x y z
N MET A 1 30.52 -1.67 3.31
CA MET A 1 29.25 -2.09 3.97
C MET A 1 28.08 -1.37 3.31
N GLY A 2 26.97 -2.05 2.99
CA GLY A 2 25.80 -1.43 2.36
C GLY A 2 25.00 -0.58 3.36
N LYS A 3 24.56 0.61 2.96
CA LYS A 3 23.66 1.45 3.77
C LYS A 3 22.28 0.79 3.88
N LYS A 4 21.68 0.85 5.08
CA LYS A 4 20.32 0.36 5.30
C LYS A 4 19.33 1.31 4.61
N ILE A 5 18.44 0.75 3.81
CA ILE A 5 17.34 1.48 3.15
C ILE A 5 16.03 0.88 3.65
N TRP A 6 15.04 1.72 3.87
CA TRP A 6 13.70 1.32 4.26
C TRP A 6 12.72 1.54 3.11
N CYS A 7 11.66 0.75 3.09
CA CYS A 7 10.58 0.89 2.12
C CYS A 7 9.26 1.02 2.87
N ILE A 8 8.60 2.16 2.74
CA ILE A 8 7.28 2.41 3.30
C ILE A 8 6.26 2.02 2.23
N ASN A 9 5.34 1.11 2.56
CA ASN A 9 4.37 0.56 1.62
C ASN A 9 2.94 0.78 2.12
N ALA A 10 2.00 0.98 1.21
CA ALA A 10 0.57 0.96 1.50
C ALA A 10 -0.16 0.05 0.50
N VAL A 11 -1.05 -0.78 1.02
CA VAL A 11 -1.80 -1.78 0.26
C VAL A 11 -3.25 -1.74 0.70
N ASP A 12 -4.18 -1.77 -0.25
CA ASP A 12 -5.58 -1.98 0.06
C ASP A 12 -5.81 -3.43 0.53
N SER A 13 -6.38 -3.57 1.73
CA SER A 13 -6.50 -4.86 2.40
C SER A 13 -7.48 -5.82 1.71
N ARG A 14 -8.43 -5.30 0.92
CA ARG A 14 -9.48 -6.11 0.27
C ARG A 14 -9.02 -6.61 -1.09
N THR A 15 -8.55 -5.68 -1.91
CA THR A 15 -8.17 -5.88 -3.32
C THR A 15 -6.69 -6.22 -3.47
N ARG A 16 -5.90 -6.11 -2.40
CA ARG A 16 -4.43 -6.31 -2.42
C ARG A 16 -3.71 -5.32 -3.34
N TYR A 17 -4.39 -4.27 -3.79
CA TYR A 17 -3.83 -3.27 -4.67
C TYR A 17 -2.77 -2.47 -3.92
N SER A 18 -1.55 -2.43 -4.46
CA SER A 18 -0.47 -1.62 -3.91
C SER A 18 -0.73 -0.16 -4.28
N LEU A 19 -1.08 0.64 -3.26
CA LEU A 19 -1.36 2.07 -3.38
C LEU A 19 -0.07 2.88 -3.54
N GLY A 20 1.06 2.34 -3.10
CA GLY A 20 2.34 3.00 -3.19
C GLY A 20 3.44 2.34 -2.39
N SER A 21 4.66 2.69 -2.77
CA SER A 21 5.90 2.37 -2.08
C SER A 21 6.82 3.60 -2.14
N ARG A 22 7.52 3.91 -1.05
CA ARG A 22 8.56 4.94 -1.02
C ARG A 22 9.81 4.40 -0.36
N LEU A 23 10.94 4.47 -1.05
CA LEU A 23 12.25 4.18 -0.47
C LEU A 23 12.76 5.39 0.30
N VAL A 24 13.31 5.14 1.48
CA VAL A 24 13.76 6.18 2.40
C VAL A 24 15.05 5.74 3.09
N TRP A 25 15.94 6.69 3.37
CA TRP A 25 17.22 6.40 4.02
C TRP A 25 17.08 6.23 5.52
N SER A 26 16.06 6.86 6.09
CA SER A 26 15.79 6.86 7.52
C SER A 26 14.30 6.70 7.80
N ARG A 27 13.93 6.47 9.06
CA ARG A 27 12.53 6.46 9.52
C ARG A 27 12.20 7.74 10.29
N THR A 28 12.73 8.89 9.86
CA THR A 28 12.32 10.18 10.44
C THR A 28 10.92 10.56 9.95
N LEU A 29 10.30 11.56 10.55
CA LEU A 29 8.93 11.96 10.19
C LEU A 29 8.86 12.60 8.80
N GLU A 30 9.93 13.27 8.36
CA GLU A 30 10.04 13.90 7.04
C GLU A 30 9.97 12.86 5.91
N GLU A 31 10.52 11.67 6.13
CA GLU A 31 10.49 10.58 5.16
C GLU A 31 9.06 10.01 4.96
N PHE A 32 8.14 10.31 5.88
CA PHE A 32 6.73 9.94 5.80
C PHE A 32 5.89 10.93 4.97
N GLU A 33 6.52 11.84 4.20
CA GLU A 33 5.88 12.55 3.08
C GLU A 33 5.18 11.61 2.08
N PHE A 34 5.48 10.31 2.13
CA PHE A 34 4.66 9.26 1.50
C PHE A 34 3.16 9.40 1.81
N PHE A 35 2.75 9.83 3.01
CA PHE A 35 1.33 10.04 3.32
C PHE A 35 0.71 11.21 2.55
N ARG A 36 1.50 12.23 2.18
CA ARG A 36 1.07 13.27 1.25
C ARG A 36 0.83 12.69 -0.14
N GLU A 37 1.73 11.85 -0.62
CA GLU A 37 1.54 11.15 -1.91
C GLU A 37 0.32 10.23 -1.89
N LEU A 38 0.11 9.51 -0.79
CA LEU A 38 -1.10 8.70 -0.60
C LEU A 38 -2.33 9.59 -0.63
N LYS A 39 -2.31 10.74 0.05
CA LYS A 39 -3.43 11.69 0.02
C LYS A 39 -3.70 12.18 -1.41
N ASN A 40 -2.67 12.44 -2.20
CA ASN A 40 -2.85 12.82 -3.59
C ASN A 40 -3.47 11.70 -4.45
N ARG A 41 -3.24 10.43 -4.10
CA ARG A 41 -3.78 9.26 -4.83
C ARG A 41 -5.19 8.86 -4.41
N ILE A 42 -5.50 8.88 -3.12
CA ILE A 42 -6.75 8.34 -2.56
C ILE A 42 -7.56 9.37 -1.76
N GLY A 43 -7.08 10.61 -1.65
CA GLY A 43 -7.67 11.63 -0.78
C GLY A 43 -9.09 11.99 -1.17
N GLU A 44 -9.38 12.09 -2.47
CA GLU A 44 -10.74 12.33 -2.98
C GLU A 44 -11.69 11.22 -2.55
N GLN A 45 -11.33 9.96 -2.81
CA GLN A 45 -12.12 8.80 -2.39
C GLN A 45 -12.34 8.74 -0.87
N VAL A 46 -11.30 9.05 -0.08
CA VAL A 46 -11.42 9.12 1.38
C VAL A 46 -12.37 10.25 1.79
N HIS A 47 -12.31 11.39 1.12
CA HIS A 47 -13.14 12.55 1.40
C HIS A 47 -14.60 12.32 1.02
N GLU A 48 -14.87 11.67 -0.12
CA GLU A 48 -16.22 11.27 -0.54
C GLU A 48 -16.89 10.38 0.52
N VAL A 49 -16.18 9.35 1.00
CA VAL A 49 -16.68 8.50 2.09
C VAL A 49 -16.94 9.32 3.36
N PHE A 50 -16.07 10.27 3.68
CA PHE A 50 -16.30 11.17 4.81
C PHE A 50 -17.56 12.03 4.62
N LEU A 51 -17.77 12.62 3.44
CA LEU A 51 -18.95 13.43 3.15
C LEU A 51 -20.25 12.62 3.25
N GLN A 52 -20.24 11.37 2.83
CA GLN A 52 -21.37 10.45 2.97
C GLN A 52 -21.65 10.08 4.42
N GLU A 53 -20.65 10.07 5.30
CA GLU A 53 -20.80 9.62 6.69
C GLU A 53 -20.89 10.79 7.70
N LYS A 54 -20.54 12.02 7.32
CA LYS A 54 -20.38 13.15 8.27
C LYS A 54 -21.66 13.52 9.04
N HIS A 55 -22.83 13.23 8.48
CA HIS A 55 -24.12 13.52 9.11
C HIS A 55 -24.44 12.57 10.28
N LYS A 56 -23.77 11.41 10.36
CA LYS A 56 -23.98 10.41 11.42
C LYS A 56 -23.20 10.76 12.69
N PRO A 57 -23.63 10.28 13.87
CA PRO A 57 -22.85 10.37 15.10
C PRO A 57 -21.44 9.80 14.94
N LEU A 58 -20.43 10.42 15.58
CA LEU A 58 -19.01 10.07 15.41
C LEU A 58 -18.70 8.57 15.57
N LYS A 59 -19.34 7.92 16.55
CA LYS A 59 -19.13 6.49 16.85
C LYS A 59 -19.66 5.58 15.74
N GLU A 60 -20.66 6.01 14.99
CA GLU A 60 -21.35 5.23 13.95
C GLU A 60 -20.76 5.42 12.55
N ARG A 61 -20.00 6.51 12.32
CA ARG A 61 -19.41 6.81 11.00
C ARG A 61 -18.54 5.66 10.49
N LYS A 62 -18.83 5.16 9.30
CA LYS A 62 -18.08 4.09 8.62
C LYS A 62 -17.01 4.68 7.69
N LEU A 63 -16.04 5.39 8.28
CA LEU A 63 -14.93 6.01 7.54
C LEU A 63 -13.91 4.98 7.05
N VAL A 64 -13.14 5.37 6.02
CA VAL A 64 -11.96 4.62 5.57
C VAL A 64 -11.02 4.39 6.75
N THR A 65 -10.56 3.16 6.91
CA THR A 65 -9.75 2.74 8.05
C THR A 65 -8.34 2.36 7.61
N PHE A 66 -7.36 3.05 8.15
CA PHE A 66 -5.93 2.75 8.02
C PHE A 66 -5.51 1.86 9.18
N VAL A 67 -4.63 0.90 8.88
CA VAL A 67 -4.09 -0.04 9.87
C VAL A 67 -2.58 0.02 9.80
N SER A 68 -1.90 0.20 10.93
CA SER A 68 -0.45 0.24 10.99
C SER A 68 0.12 -0.50 12.20
N ASP A 69 1.44 -0.74 12.16
CA ASP A 69 2.22 -1.21 13.29
C ASP A 69 2.31 -0.14 14.41
N LYS A 70 3.18 -0.38 15.40
CA LYS A 70 3.43 0.50 16.55
C LYS A 70 4.44 1.63 16.26
N LEU A 71 4.89 1.82 15.02
CA LEU A 71 5.81 2.90 14.70
C LEU A 71 5.08 4.25 14.74
N TRP A 72 5.47 5.10 15.68
CA TRP A 72 4.84 6.41 15.93
C TRP A 72 4.72 7.30 14.69
N GLN A 73 5.71 7.24 13.78
CA GLN A 73 5.77 8.01 12.55
C GLN A 73 4.56 7.74 11.64
N HIS A 74 4.03 6.51 11.60
CA HIS A 74 2.77 6.22 10.88
C HIS A 74 1.60 7.01 11.46
N ARG A 75 1.49 7.07 12.79
CA ARG A 75 0.42 7.80 13.48
C ARG A 75 0.54 9.31 13.25
N ALA A 76 1.75 9.84 13.39
CA ALA A 76 2.02 11.27 13.17
C ALA A 76 1.71 11.69 11.73
N ALA A 77 2.20 10.94 10.74
CA ALA A 77 1.94 11.22 9.32
C ALA A 77 0.46 11.04 8.95
N PHE A 78 -0.21 10.00 9.45
CA PHE A 78 -1.65 9.84 9.29
C PHE A 78 -2.41 11.06 9.82
N ASN A 79 -2.10 11.52 11.04
CA ASN A 79 -2.77 12.67 11.64
C ASN A 79 -2.55 13.95 10.83
N ARG A 80 -1.38 14.12 10.22
CA ARG A 80 -1.10 15.29 9.37
C ARG A 80 -1.99 15.36 8.12
N HIS A 81 -2.35 14.21 7.53
CA HIS A 81 -2.97 14.17 6.20
C HIS A 81 -4.43 13.72 6.19
N PHE A 82 -4.84 12.86 7.12
CA PHE A 82 -6.13 12.15 7.10
C PHE A 82 -6.92 12.28 8.42
N TYR A 83 -6.44 13.09 9.36
CA TYR A 83 -7.16 13.34 10.61
C TYR A 83 -8.59 13.87 10.33
N ARG A 84 -9.54 13.46 11.18
CA ARG A 84 -11.00 13.73 11.11
C ARG A 84 -11.75 13.12 9.93
N ILE A 85 -11.10 12.82 8.81
CA ILE A 85 -11.74 12.26 7.61
C ILE A 85 -11.59 10.74 7.49
N ALA A 86 -10.62 10.15 8.18
CA ALA A 86 -10.40 8.71 8.23
C ALA A 86 -10.18 8.21 9.68
N LYS A 87 -10.16 6.89 9.85
CA LYS A 87 -9.83 6.21 11.11
C LYS A 87 -8.44 5.57 11.02
N LEU A 88 -7.69 5.60 12.13
CA LEU A 88 -6.44 4.85 12.27
C LEU A 88 -6.60 3.81 13.38
N VAL A 89 -6.30 2.56 13.05
CA VAL A 89 -6.13 1.47 14.00
C VAL A 89 -4.62 1.24 14.14
N PHE A 90 -4.08 1.75 15.24
CA PHE A 90 -2.65 1.82 15.48
C PHE A 90 -2.16 0.65 16.34
N GLY A 91 -0.96 0.16 16.07
CA GLY A 91 -0.31 -0.84 16.91
C GLY A 91 -0.82 -2.27 16.76
N VAL A 92 -1.30 -2.62 15.57
CA VAL A 92 -1.89 -3.93 15.30
C VAL A 92 -0.81 -5.01 15.09
N PRO A 93 -0.85 -6.14 15.83
CA PRO A 93 0.15 -7.21 15.72
C PRO A 93 -0.12 -8.17 14.54
N ILE A 94 0.85 -9.03 14.24
CA ILE A 94 0.77 -10.05 13.17
C ILE A 94 -0.28 -11.13 13.47
N ALA A 95 -0.33 -11.63 14.71
CA ALA A 95 -1.16 -12.79 15.10
C ALA A 95 -2.59 -12.40 15.55
N CYS A 96 -3.28 -11.51 14.83
CA CYS A 96 -4.57 -10.95 15.26
C CYS A 96 -5.73 -11.94 15.45
N ARG A 97 -5.76 -13.08 14.75
CA ARG A 97 -6.86 -14.07 14.90
C ARG A 97 -6.88 -14.72 16.30
N GLN A 98 -5.74 -14.84 16.97
CA GLN A 98 -5.66 -15.37 18.33
C GLN A 98 -6.21 -14.39 19.38
N TYR A 99 -6.31 -13.09 19.06
CA TYR A 99 -6.67 -12.03 20.00
C TYR A 99 -8.02 -11.34 19.70
N GLY A 100 -8.84 -11.89 18.79
CA GLY A 100 -10.20 -11.38 18.51
C GLY A 100 -10.26 -9.98 17.86
N LEU A 101 -9.16 -9.49 17.27
CA LEU A 101 -9.09 -8.15 16.68
C LEU A 101 -9.71 -8.09 15.27
N LYS A 102 -10.51 -7.04 15.02
CA LYS A 102 -11.21 -6.79 13.74
C LYS A 102 -10.27 -6.55 12.55
N TYR A 103 -9.07 -6.03 12.79
CA TYR A 103 -8.10 -5.64 11.75
C TYR A 103 -6.75 -6.30 12.00
N ASN A 104 -5.98 -6.57 10.94
CA ASN A 104 -4.63 -7.15 11.01
C ASN A 104 -3.71 -6.56 9.94
N ASN A 105 -2.38 -6.71 10.11
CA ASN A 105 -1.36 -6.23 9.18
C ASN A 105 -0.90 -7.32 8.17
N ASN A 106 -1.52 -8.51 8.15
CA ASN A 106 -1.17 -9.60 7.22
C ASN A 106 -1.13 -9.18 5.74
N PRO A 107 -2.04 -8.31 5.23
CA PRO A 107 -1.97 -7.85 3.84
C PRO A 107 -0.62 -7.20 3.50
N ILE A 108 -0.14 -6.32 4.37
CA ILE A 108 1.10 -5.57 4.13
C ILE A 108 2.34 -6.44 4.39
N GLU A 109 2.28 -7.34 5.38
CA GLU A 109 3.37 -8.29 5.61
C GLU A 109 3.57 -9.23 4.43
N ARG A 110 2.50 -9.80 3.87
CA ARG A 110 2.58 -10.65 2.69
C ARG A 110 3.14 -9.89 1.47
N HIS A 111 2.77 -8.63 1.31
CA HIS A 111 3.32 -7.79 0.24
C HIS A 111 4.82 -7.53 0.44
N ASN A 112 5.23 -7.21 1.67
CA ASN A 112 6.64 -7.01 2.03
C ASN A 112 7.46 -8.30 1.85
N GLU A 113 6.88 -9.47 2.17
CA GLU A 113 7.52 -10.77 1.95
C GLU A 113 7.75 -11.07 0.46
N ASP A 114 6.80 -10.76 -0.42
CA ASP A 114 6.97 -10.95 -1.87
C ASP A 114 8.15 -10.13 -2.42
N ILE A 115 8.29 -8.88 -1.96
CA ILE A 115 9.43 -8.02 -2.27
C ILE A 115 10.72 -8.60 -1.68
N LYS A 116 10.68 -9.05 -0.42
CA LYS A 116 11.82 -9.63 0.29
C LYS A 116 12.40 -10.86 -0.41
N GLN A 117 11.53 -11.77 -0.81
CA GLN A 117 11.94 -12.98 -1.53
C GLN A 117 12.69 -12.61 -2.80
N ARG A 118 12.22 -11.57 -3.53
CA ARG A 118 12.86 -11.21 -4.79
C ARG A 118 14.19 -10.50 -4.66
N TYR A 119 14.32 -9.52 -3.76
CA TYR A 119 15.63 -8.89 -3.59
C TYR A 119 16.67 -9.87 -3.04
N LYS A 120 16.27 -10.84 -2.20
CA LYS A 120 17.17 -11.90 -1.71
C LYS A 120 17.69 -12.76 -2.87
N THR A 121 16.81 -13.21 -3.77
CA THR A 121 17.22 -13.95 -4.99
C THR A 121 18.17 -13.13 -5.86
N MET A 122 17.96 -11.81 -5.95
CA MET A 122 18.82 -10.89 -6.70
C MET A 122 20.12 -10.51 -5.97
N ARG A 123 20.45 -11.16 -4.83
CA ARG A 123 21.63 -10.89 -4.00
C ARG A 123 21.69 -9.45 -3.46
N HIS A 124 20.53 -8.90 -3.11
CA HIS A 124 20.33 -7.56 -2.54
C HIS A 124 20.61 -6.41 -3.52
N PHE A 125 19.93 -5.29 -3.32
CA PHE A 125 20.21 -4.05 -4.05
C PHE A 125 21.56 -3.46 -3.64
N LYS A 126 22.28 -2.88 -4.60
CA LYS A 126 23.61 -2.29 -4.38
C LYS A 126 23.56 -0.78 -4.21
N SER A 127 22.47 -0.15 -4.63
CA SER A 127 22.23 1.29 -4.50
C SER A 127 20.74 1.58 -4.34
N PHE A 128 20.42 2.79 -3.86
CA PHE A 128 19.04 3.30 -3.82
C PHE A 128 18.42 3.32 -5.22
N ALA A 129 19.16 3.81 -6.22
CA ALA A 129 18.72 3.82 -7.61
C ALA A 129 18.36 2.40 -8.11
N SER A 130 19.18 1.39 -7.79
CA SER A 130 18.88 0.00 -8.18
C SER A 130 17.63 -0.56 -7.49
N ALA A 131 17.37 -0.14 -6.25
CA ALA A 131 16.18 -0.54 -5.51
C ALA A 131 14.93 0.15 -6.06
N GLU A 132 15.00 1.44 -6.38
CA GLU A 132 13.92 2.22 -6.96
C GLU A 132 13.55 1.73 -8.36
N ALA A 133 14.56 1.52 -9.22
CA ALA A 133 14.39 0.97 -10.57
C ALA A 133 13.74 -0.44 -10.56
N PHE A 134 13.89 -1.18 -9.47
CA PHE A 134 13.23 -2.48 -9.29
C PHE A 134 11.79 -2.34 -8.75
N LEU A 135 11.59 -1.55 -7.69
CA LEU A 135 10.30 -1.49 -6.99
C LEU A 135 9.19 -0.85 -7.84
N THR A 136 9.53 0.15 -8.65
CA THR A 136 8.58 0.85 -9.52
C THR A 136 7.88 -0.09 -10.51
N PRO A 137 8.59 -0.82 -11.40
CA PRO A 137 7.94 -1.78 -12.31
C PRO A 137 7.35 -2.97 -11.55
N ARG A 138 7.94 -3.37 -10.42
CA ARG A 138 7.39 -4.46 -9.59
C ARG A 138 5.98 -4.16 -9.09
N ARG A 139 5.70 -2.91 -8.70
CA ARG A 139 4.35 -2.48 -8.31
C ARG A 139 3.36 -2.63 -9.46
N THR A 140 3.75 -2.20 -10.67
CA THR A 140 2.91 -2.35 -11.87
C THR A 140 2.63 -3.83 -12.18
N VAL A 141 3.66 -4.67 -12.15
CA VAL A 141 3.52 -6.12 -12.36
C VAL A 141 2.62 -6.75 -11.28
N HIS A 142 2.79 -6.36 -10.02
CA HIS A 142 1.93 -6.83 -8.92
C HIS A 142 0.47 -6.43 -9.13
N ASN A 143 0.19 -5.17 -9.45
CA ASN A 143 -1.17 -4.68 -9.57
C ASN A 143 -1.90 -5.19 -10.82
N PHE A 144 -1.23 -5.20 -11.98
CA PHE A 144 -1.91 -5.34 -13.27
C PHE A 144 -1.59 -6.62 -14.03
N VAL A 145 -0.50 -7.31 -13.71
CA VAL A 145 -0.05 -8.49 -14.49
C VAL A 145 -0.29 -9.77 -13.72
N ARG A 146 0.22 -9.84 -12.48
CA ARG A 146 0.24 -11.07 -11.70
C ARG A 146 -1.10 -11.34 -11.04
N THR A 147 -1.63 -12.53 -11.26
CA THR A 147 -2.79 -13.03 -10.51
C THR A 147 -2.41 -13.25 -9.04
N HIS A 148 -3.15 -12.64 -8.13
CA HIS A 148 -2.93 -12.80 -6.70
C HIS A 148 -3.56 -14.12 -6.21
N GLN A 149 -2.77 -14.98 -5.55
CA GLN A 149 -3.21 -16.32 -5.11
C GLN A 149 -4.51 -16.30 -4.30
N GLY A 150 -4.63 -15.37 -3.35
CA GLY A 150 -5.82 -15.25 -2.50
C GLY A 150 -7.03 -14.59 -3.18
N LEU A 151 -6.87 -13.98 -4.36
CA LEU A 151 -7.97 -13.32 -5.08
C LEU A 151 -8.40 -14.08 -6.33
N LYS A 152 -7.54 -14.95 -6.85
CA LYS A 152 -7.68 -15.64 -8.15
C LYS A 152 -7.85 -14.69 -9.35
N ARG A 153 -7.55 -13.40 -9.17
CA ARG A 153 -7.51 -12.32 -10.18
C ARG A 153 -6.38 -11.34 -9.84
N THR A 154 -6.08 -10.36 -10.69
CA THR A 154 -5.08 -9.33 -10.37
C THR A 154 -5.63 -8.37 -9.30
N PRO A 155 -4.77 -7.71 -8.51
CA PRO A 155 -5.21 -6.67 -7.61
C PRO A 155 -5.99 -5.53 -8.30
N ALA A 156 -5.61 -5.16 -9.53
CA ALA A 156 -6.34 -4.17 -10.32
C ALA A 156 -7.75 -4.65 -10.68
N GLU A 157 -7.89 -5.90 -11.14
CA GLU A 157 -9.20 -6.52 -11.41
C GLU A 157 -10.06 -6.59 -10.14
N ALA A 158 -9.46 -6.89 -8.98
CA ALA A 158 -10.17 -6.89 -7.70
C ALA A 158 -10.59 -5.48 -7.26
N ALA A 159 -9.83 -4.45 -7.65
CA ALA A 159 -10.14 -3.05 -7.43
C ALA A 159 -11.06 -2.44 -8.49
N ASN A 160 -11.61 -3.25 -9.40
CA ASN A 160 -12.44 -2.82 -10.53
C ASN A 160 -11.73 -1.81 -11.46
N ILE A 161 -10.41 -1.92 -11.60
CA ILE A 161 -9.63 -1.15 -12.58
C ILE A 161 -9.51 -1.99 -13.85
N GLY A 162 -10.41 -1.77 -14.79
CA GLY A 162 -10.48 -2.47 -16.07
C GLY A 162 -9.57 -1.85 -17.13
N LEU A 163 -8.47 -2.51 -17.46
CA LEU A 163 -7.56 -2.12 -18.55
C LEU A 163 -7.61 -3.09 -19.75
N GLU A 164 -8.52 -4.07 -19.74
CA GLU A 164 -8.74 -5.03 -20.83
C GLU A 164 -7.46 -5.67 -21.42
N LEU A 165 -6.48 -5.94 -20.56
CA LEU A 165 -5.12 -6.32 -20.97
C LEU A 165 -5.00 -7.72 -21.62
N GLY A 166 -6.10 -8.49 -21.72
CA GLY A 166 -6.12 -9.83 -22.30
C GLY A 166 -5.13 -10.81 -21.63
N LYS A 167 -4.64 -11.79 -22.40
CA LYS A 167 -3.69 -12.81 -21.91
C LYS A 167 -2.28 -12.26 -21.70
N ASN A 168 -1.78 -11.47 -22.66
CA ASN A 168 -0.42 -10.92 -22.64
C ASN A 168 -0.34 -9.59 -21.88
N ARG A 169 -0.71 -9.61 -20.60
CA ARG A 169 -0.96 -8.40 -19.81
C ARG A 169 0.20 -7.42 -19.78
N LEU A 170 1.43 -7.91 -19.63
CA LEU A 170 2.62 -7.05 -19.59
C LEU A 170 2.90 -6.38 -20.94
N LEU A 171 2.82 -7.14 -22.04
CA LEU A 171 3.00 -6.60 -23.39
C LEU A 171 1.94 -5.53 -23.69
N ASN A 172 0.69 -5.79 -23.31
CA ASN A 172 -0.39 -4.85 -23.55
C ASN A 172 -0.28 -3.59 -22.67
N LEU A 173 0.23 -3.70 -21.43
CA LEU A 173 0.59 -2.52 -20.63
C LEU A 173 1.68 -1.67 -21.29
N ILE A 174 2.73 -2.32 -21.84
CA ILE A 174 3.79 -1.60 -22.55
C ILE A 174 3.21 -0.86 -23.75
N ARG A 175 2.38 -1.54 -24.56
CA ARG A 175 1.70 -0.92 -25.70
C ARG A 175 0.87 0.30 -25.29
N LEU A 176 0.11 0.20 -24.19
CA LEU A 176 -0.68 1.33 -23.67
C LEU A 176 0.17 2.49 -23.14
N SER A 177 1.40 2.25 -22.69
CA SER A 177 2.27 3.30 -22.13
C SER A 177 3.06 4.12 -23.17
N VAL A 178 3.10 3.64 -24.41
CA VAL A 178 3.83 4.28 -25.53
C VAL A 178 2.87 5.02 -26.47
N LEU A 179 1.56 4.83 -26.28
CA LEU A 179 0.49 5.61 -26.91
C LEU A 179 0.23 6.88 -26.09
#